data_AF-A2HQE7-F1
#
_entry.id   AF-A2HQE7-F1
#
_cell.length_a   1.000
_cell.length_b   1.000
_cell.length_c   1.000
_cell.angle_alpha   90.00
_cell.angle_beta   90.00
_cell.angle_gamma   90.00
#
_symmetry.space_group_name_H-M   'P 1'
#
loop_
_entity.id
_entity.type
_entity.pdbx_description
1 polymer ?
#
loop_
_entity_poly.entity_id
_entity_poly.type
_entity_poly.pdbx_seq_one_letter_code
_entity_poly.pdbx_strand_id
1 'polypeptide(L)'
;MAKIFYGRDIVPIKLCIIQIIIFSIGLLNFFHIFLIFMKVLMSSNILNQLHSTYNLFYQKQIHDRIYSLDLLKEKIVLIEGRLKSESATYTQKCHEVDELKKTLLSEVEKQKKLMDKSKHSVYLRTECRNLEKGILFQQGRVRALEDELETPMNIHRWRFLEASNPELLNLLKMTQELRNKLMERLYRIDKLKVLREERRKLLVREQRKVGSQTKDDGDEEIRILEEQLEMKTKQLQEIETELFDRSSNIDELKK
;
A
#
# COMPACT_ATOMS: atom_id res chain seq x y z
N MET A 1 43.91 -144.81 51.05
CA MET A 1 44.44 -144.80 49.67
C MET A 1 44.02 -143.50 49.00
N ALA A 2 44.99 -142.79 48.39
CA ALA A 2 44.90 -141.93 47.18
C ALA A 2 43.81 -140.82 47.12
N LYS A 3 44.02 -139.60 46.62
CA LYS A 3 45.11 -138.96 45.88
C LYS A 3 44.83 -137.44 45.84
N ILE A 4 45.91 -136.68 45.70
CA ILE A 4 46.09 -135.24 45.47
C ILE A 4 45.33 -134.75 44.21
N PHE A 5 44.86 -133.49 44.16
CA PHE A 5 45.24 -132.44 43.16
C PHE A 5 44.42 -131.11 43.25
N TYR A 6 45.17 -130.02 43.51
CA TYR A 6 45.09 -128.60 43.08
C TYR A 6 43.80 -127.92 42.54
N GLY A 7 43.52 -126.74 43.13
CA GLY A 7 43.37 -125.47 42.38
C GLY A 7 41.95 -124.89 42.22
N ARG A 8 41.85 -123.55 42.42
CA ARG A 8 40.75 -122.62 42.01
C ARG A 8 39.44 -122.76 42.83
N ASP A 9 38.88 -121.73 43.49
CA ASP A 9 38.43 -120.46 42.91
C ASP A 9 38.08 -119.39 43.98
N ILE A 10 38.77 -118.24 43.96
CA ILE A 10 38.42 -116.97 44.65
C ILE A 10 37.22 -116.27 43.96
N VAL A 11 36.50 -117.00 43.10
CA VAL A 11 35.52 -116.50 42.14
C VAL A 11 34.21 -116.00 42.77
N PRO A 12 33.59 -116.61 43.81
CA PRO A 12 32.25 -116.19 44.25
C PRO A 12 32.25 -114.87 45.04
N ILE A 13 33.29 -114.59 45.84
CA ILE A 13 33.39 -113.34 46.63
C ILE A 13 33.76 -112.15 45.72
N LYS A 14 34.65 -112.36 44.73
CA LYS A 14 34.95 -111.34 43.72
C LYS A 14 33.73 -111.04 42.84
N LEU A 15 32.95 -112.05 42.44
CA LEU A 15 31.68 -111.82 41.73
C LEU A 15 30.68 -111.02 42.57
N CYS A 16 30.52 -111.34 43.86
CA CYS A 16 29.58 -110.65 44.74
C CYS A 16 29.95 -109.17 44.97
N ILE A 17 31.24 -108.87 45.17
CA ILE A 17 31.75 -107.49 45.27
C ILE A 17 31.58 -106.73 43.96
N ILE A 18 31.87 -107.37 42.81
CA ILE A 18 31.64 -106.78 41.48
C ILE A 18 30.14 -106.48 41.27
N GLN A 19 29.25 -107.38 41.70
CA GLN A 19 27.79 -107.18 41.59
C GLN A 19 27.27 -106.04 42.48
N ILE A 20 27.81 -105.89 43.69
CA ILE A 20 27.49 -104.77 44.59
C ILE A 20 28.03 -103.44 44.06
N ILE A 21 29.23 -103.44 43.47
CA ILE A 21 29.83 -102.27 42.83
C ILE A 21 29.03 -101.87 41.59
N ILE A 22 28.63 -102.82 40.74
CA ILE A 22 27.77 -102.58 39.57
C ILE A 22 26.41 -102.04 40.01
N PHE A 23 25.81 -102.59 41.07
CA PHE A 23 24.54 -102.10 41.61
C PHE A 23 24.66 -100.69 42.19
N SER A 24 25.72 -100.41 42.95
CA SER A 24 26.00 -99.07 43.48
C SER A 24 26.28 -98.04 42.39
N ILE A 25 27.05 -98.41 41.35
CA ILE A 25 27.29 -97.56 40.17
C ILE A 25 25.99 -97.33 39.38
N GLY A 26 25.15 -98.36 39.24
CA GLY A 26 23.82 -98.27 38.65
C GLY A 26 22.90 -97.32 39.41
N LEU A 27 22.91 -97.38 40.74
CA LEU A 27 22.16 -96.48 41.60
C LEU A 27 22.68 -95.04 41.53
N LEU A 28 24.01 -94.85 41.51
CA LEU A 28 24.61 -93.52 41.35
C LEU A 28 24.26 -92.92 39.98
N ASN A 29 24.33 -93.72 38.91
CA ASN A 29 23.95 -93.31 37.56
C ASN A 29 22.47 -92.99 37.47
N PHE A 30 21.60 -93.79 38.09
CA PHE A 30 20.17 -93.52 38.16
C PHE A 30 19.88 -92.22 38.91
N PHE A 31 20.54 -91.99 40.06
CA PHE A 31 20.40 -90.76 40.83
C PHE A 31 20.90 -89.55 40.03
N HIS A 32 22.03 -89.68 39.32
CA HIS A 32 22.56 -88.61 38.47
C HIS A 32 21.64 -88.30 37.28
N ILE A 33 21.10 -89.32 36.61
CA ILE A 33 20.11 -89.17 35.52
C ILE A 33 18.82 -88.53 36.06
N PHE A 34 18.36 -88.95 37.23
CA PHE A 34 17.19 -88.36 37.89
C PHE A 34 17.42 -86.89 38.26
N LEU A 35 18.61 -86.53 38.73
CA LEU A 35 18.97 -85.17 39.08
C LEU A 35 19.11 -84.28 37.83
N ILE A 36 19.64 -84.82 36.72
CA ILE A 36 19.62 -84.15 35.41
C ILE A 36 18.17 -83.94 34.95
N PHE A 37 17.33 -84.97 35.02
CA PHE A 37 15.93 -84.89 34.62
C PHE A 37 15.17 -83.83 35.44
N MET A 38 15.36 -83.81 36.76
CA MET A 38 14.77 -82.80 37.63
C MET A 38 15.28 -81.38 37.32
N LYS A 39 16.57 -81.22 37.00
CA LYS A 39 17.12 -79.92 36.55
C LYS A 39 16.52 -79.46 35.22
N VAL A 40 16.36 -80.37 34.25
CA VAL A 40 15.73 -80.07 32.96
C VAL A 40 14.26 -79.70 33.15
N LEU A 41 13.54 -80.42 34.00
CA LEU A 41 12.14 -80.14 34.31
C LEU A 41 11.97 -78.76 34.98
N MET A 42 12.83 -78.44 35.96
CA MET A 42 12.83 -77.14 36.62
C MET A 42 13.20 -76.01 35.65
N SER A 43 14.21 -76.21 34.81
CA SER A 43 14.60 -75.23 33.78
C SER A 43 13.48 -75.00 32.76
N SER A 44 12.76 -76.06 32.36
CA SER A 44 11.61 -75.94 31.46
C SER A 44 10.46 -75.18 32.11
N ASN A 45 10.15 -75.45 33.38
CA ASN A 45 9.14 -74.70 34.13
C ASN A 45 9.49 -73.22 34.28
N ILE A 46 10.75 -72.89 34.59
CA ILE A 46 11.20 -71.49 34.68
C ILE A 46 11.13 -70.80 33.32
N LEU A 47 11.54 -71.48 32.23
CA LEU A 47 11.45 -70.94 30.88
C LEU A 47 10.00 -70.67 30.48
N ASN A 48 9.07 -71.58 30.82
CA ASN A 48 7.64 -71.41 30.56
C ASN A 48 7.05 -70.26 31.39
N GLN A 49 7.45 -70.11 32.65
CA GLN A 49 7.05 -68.98 33.49
C GLN A 49 7.56 -67.66 32.93
N LEU A 50 8.85 -67.58 32.56
CA LEU A 50 9.42 -66.40 31.92
C LEU A 50 8.68 -66.07 30.62
N HIS A 51 8.47 -67.05 29.75
CA HIS A 51 7.74 -66.86 28.50
C HIS A 51 6.31 -66.33 28.74
N SER A 52 5.60 -66.87 29.75
CA SER A 52 4.28 -66.38 30.15
C SER A 52 4.32 -64.93 30.66
N THR A 53 5.31 -64.57 31.49
CA THR A 53 5.45 -63.20 32.00
C THR A 53 5.77 -62.19 30.89
N TYR A 54 6.66 -62.55 29.96
CA TYR A 54 6.98 -61.71 28.80
C TYR A 54 5.75 -61.54 27.90
N ASN A 55 5.05 -62.63 27.57
CA ASN A 55 3.84 -62.56 26.73
C ASN A 55 2.77 -61.68 27.38
N LEU A 56 2.54 -61.82 28.69
CA LEU A 56 1.60 -60.97 29.42
C LEU A 56 2.02 -59.49 29.40
N PHE A 57 3.31 -59.21 29.59
CA PHE A 57 3.84 -57.85 29.54
C PHE A 57 3.66 -57.21 28.16
N TYR A 58 4.04 -57.93 27.09
CA TYR A 58 3.87 -57.46 25.72
C TYR A 58 2.40 -57.28 25.35
N GLN A 59 1.55 -58.24 25.74
CA GLN A 59 0.11 -58.15 25.50
C GLN A 59 -0.49 -56.92 26.19
N LYS A 60 -0.10 -56.65 27.44
CA LYS A 60 -0.53 -55.45 28.17
C LYS A 60 -0.06 -54.17 27.47
N GLN A 61 1.20 -54.08 27.09
CA GLN A 61 1.74 -52.91 26.40
C GLN A 61 1.03 -52.66 25.07
N ILE A 62 0.75 -53.71 24.29
CA ILE A 62 -0.01 -53.62 23.04
C ILE A 62 -1.43 -53.14 23.32
N HIS A 63 -2.10 -53.71 24.32
CA HIS A 63 -3.46 -53.33 24.70
C HIS A 63 -3.55 -51.85 25.09
N ASP A 64 -2.65 -51.36 25.95
CA ASP A 64 -2.61 -49.97 26.37
C ASP A 64 -2.39 -49.02 25.17
N ARG A 65 -1.55 -49.43 24.21
CA ARG A 65 -1.33 -48.68 22.97
C ARG A 65 -2.57 -48.66 22.08
N ILE A 66 -3.23 -49.79 21.88
CA ILE A 66 -4.49 -49.86 21.11
C ILE A 66 -5.54 -48.96 21.74
N TYR A 67 -5.73 -49.05 23.07
CA TYR A 67 -6.67 -48.20 23.79
C TYR A 67 -6.36 -46.71 23.61
N SER A 68 -5.09 -46.32 23.72
CA SER A 68 -4.68 -44.93 23.50
C SER A 68 -4.94 -44.43 22.08
N LEU A 69 -4.77 -45.31 21.08
CA LEU A 69 -5.06 -45.01 19.67
C LEU A 69 -6.55 -44.84 19.43
N ASP A 70 -7.39 -45.68 20.03
CA ASP A 70 -8.85 -45.57 19.88
C ASP A 70 -9.38 -44.29 20.54
N LEU A 71 -8.87 -43.93 21.73
CA LEU A 71 -9.20 -42.65 22.36
C LEU A 71 -8.78 -41.45 21.48
N LEU A 72 -7.63 -41.52 20.80
CA LEU A 72 -7.19 -40.48 19.89
C LEU A 72 -8.10 -40.38 18.66
N LYS A 73 -8.53 -41.50 18.09
CA LYS A 73 -9.48 -41.52 16.98
C LYS A 73 -10.81 -40.88 17.37
N GLU A 74 -11.35 -41.22 18.53
CA GLU A 74 -12.59 -40.61 19.03
C GLU A 74 -12.44 -39.09 19.20
N LYS A 75 -11.31 -38.63 19.77
CA LYS A 75 -11.02 -37.20 19.89
C LYS A 75 -10.99 -36.50 18.53
N ILE A 76 -10.37 -37.11 17.51
CA ILE A 76 -10.33 -36.55 16.16
C ILE A 76 -11.76 -36.39 15.62
N VAL A 77 -12.59 -37.42 15.73
CA VAL A 77 -13.99 -37.38 15.27
C VAL A 77 -14.79 -36.28 15.97
N LEU A 78 -14.62 -36.11 17.29
CA LEU A 78 -15.29 -35.03 18.04
C LEU A 78 -14.82 -33.64 17.58
N ILE A 79 -13.52 -33.46 17.38
CA ILE A 79 -12.95 -32.19 16.90
C ILE A 79 -13.46 -31.88 15.48
N GLU A 80 -13.51 -32.87 14.60
CA GLU A 80 -14.04 -32.71 13.24
C GLU A 80 -15.52 -32.32 13.26
N GLY A 81 -16.33 -32.96 14.11
CA GLY A 81 -17.74 -32.60 14.29
C GLY A 81 -17.91 -31.17 14.77
N ARG A 82 -17.12 -30.77 15.78
CA ARG A 82 -17.10 -29.39 16.28
C ARG A 82 -16.70 -28.41 15.19
N LEU A 83 -15.63 -28.69 14.45
CA LEU A 83 -15.11 -27.81 13.40
C LEU A 83 -16.12 -27.63 12.25
N LYS A 84 -16.84 -28.69 11.87
CA LYS A 84 -17.94 -28.60 10.89
C LYS A 84 -19.07 -27.70 11.39
N SER A 85 -19.50 -27.87 12.65
CA SER A 85 -20.55 -27.03 13.22
C SER A 85 -20.13 -25.56 13.32
N GLU A 86 -18.89 -25.31 13.76
CA GLU A 86 -18.35 -23.97 13.92
C GLU A 86 -18.15 -23.28 12.56
N SER A 87 -17.67 -24.01 11.55
CA SER A 87 -17.58 -23.52 10.17
C SER A 87 -18.93 -23.11 9.61
N ALA A 88 -19.98 -23.89 9.84
CA ALA A 88 -21.34 -23.54 9.44
C ALA A 88 -21.82 -22.24 10.12
N THR A 89 -21.62 -22.13 11.45
CA THR A 89 -21.99 -20.91 12.19
C THR A 89 -21.19 -19.69 11.75
N TYR A 90 -19.90 -19.85 11.43
CA TYR A 90 -19.06 -18.77 10.93
C TYR A 90 -19.56 -18.28 9.56
N THR A 91 -19.90 -19.21 8.67
CA THR A 91 -20.46 -18.90 7.35
C THR A 91 -21.77 -18.12 7.47
N GLN A 92 -22.65 -18.52 8.39
CA GLN A 92 -23.89 -17.79 8.68
C GLN A 92 -23.60 -16.36 9.17
N LYS A 93 -22.67 -16.19 10.12
CA LYS A 93 -22.28 -14.86 10.62
C LYS A 93 -21.70 -13.98 9.52
N CYS A 94 -20.91 -14.53 8.60
CA CYS A 94 -20.42 -13.79 7.44
C CYS A 94 -21.59 -13.27 6.58
N HIS A 95 -22.59 -14.11 6.30
CA HIS A 95 -23.78 -13.67 5.57
C HIS A 95 -24.56 -12.58 6.32
N GLU A 96 -24.73 -12.71 7.63
CA GLU A 96 -25.39 -11.69 8.46
C GLU A 96 -24.64 -10.35 8.40
N VAL A 97 -23.31 -10.38 8.50
CA VAL A 97 -22.47 -9.17 8.37
C VAL A 97 -22.61 -8.53 6.99
N ASP A 98 -22.65 -9.33 5.92
CA ASP A 98 -22.82 -8.83 4.56
C ASP A 98 -24.20 -8.17 4.36
N GLU A 99 -25.27 -8.76 4.91
CA GLU A 99 -26.60 -8.16 4.87
C GLU A 99 -26.69 -6.87 5.70
N LEU A 100 -26.10 -6.86 6.90
CA LEU A 100 -25.99 -5.65 7.72
C LEU A 100 -25.22 -4.55 6.99
N LYS A 101 -24.15 -4.89 6.29
CA LYS A 101 -23.39 -3.93 5.48
C LYS A 101 -24.23 -3.35 4.35
N LYS A 102 -25.00 -4.17 3.63
CA LYS A 102 -25.88 -3.71 2.55
C LYS A 102 -26.98 -2.77 3.08
N THR A 103 -27.62 -3.14 4.19
CA THR A 103 -28.66 -2.31 4.81
C THR A 103 -28.08 -0.97 5.27
N LEU A 104 -26.92 -0.97 5.93
CA LEU A 104 -26.22 0.24 6.34
C LEU A 104 -25.91 1.17 5.16
N LEU A 105 -25.37 0.63 4.06
CA LEU A 105 -25.08 1.41 2.86
C LEU A 105 -26.35 2.07 2.29
N SER A 106 -27.45 1.30 2.22
CA SER A 106 -28.74 1.83 1.75
C SER A 106 -29.27 2.94 2.64
N GLU A 107 -29.10 2.82 3.96
CA GLU A 107 -29.60 3.80 4.92
C GLU A 107 -28.76 5.08 4.91
N VAL A 108 -27.44 4.96 4.78
CA VAL A 108 -26.54 6.10 4.57
C VAL A 108 -26.91 6.87 3.31
N GLU A 109 -27.25 6.18 2.21
CA GLU A 109 -27.68 6.86 0.99
C GLU A 109 -29.02 7.59 1.16
N LYS A 110 -30.00 6.97 1.85
CA LYS A 110 -31.26 7.64 2.20
C LYS A 110 -31.02 8.88 3.06
N GLN A 111 -30.16 8.78 4.08
CA GLN A 111 -29.80 9.92 4.94
C GLN A 111 -29.19 11.06 4.14
N LYS A 112 -28.26 10.78 3.22
CA LYS A 112 -27.70 11.81 2.32
C LYS A 112 -28.79 12.51 1.51
N LYS A 113 -29.69 11.73 0.88
CA LYS A 113 -30.82 12.28 0.11
C LYS A 113 -31.73 13.16 0.98
N LEU A 114 -32.01 12.76 2.23
CA LEU A 114 -32.82 13.54 3.16
C LEU A 114 -32.12 14.82 3.61
N MET A 115 -30.80 14.76 3.85
CA MET A 115 -30.00 15.93 4.18
C MET A 115 -30.00 16.95 3.04
N ASP A 116 -29.87 16.50 1.79
CA ASP A 116 -29.89 17.40 0.62
C ASP A 116 -31.26 18.06 0.45
N LYS A 117 -32.35 17.30 0.65
CA LYS A 117 -33.71 17.86 0.68
C LYS A 117 -33.90 18.89 1.79
N SER A 118 -33.35 18.62 2.99
CA SER A 118 -33.40 19.54 4.13
C SER A 118 -32.65 20.85 3.82
N LYS A 119 -31.43 20.76 3.30
CA LYS A 119 -30.64 21.93 2.86
C LYS A 119 -31.39 22.74 1.80
N HIS A 120 -31.97 22.06 0.80
CA HIS A 120 -32.76 22.72 -0.23
C HIS A 120 -33.99 23.43 0.34
N SER A 121 -34.69 22.82 1.32
CA SER A 121 -35.80 23.48 2.02
C SER A 121 -35.39 24.76 2.74
N VAL A 122 -34.23 24.74 3.43
CA VAL A 122 -33.69 25.95 4.08
C VAL A 122 -33.41 27.05 3.06
N TYR A 123 -32.79 26.70 1.93
CA TYR A 123 -32.52 27.63 0.83
C TYR A 123 -33.80 28.25 0.26
N LEU A 124 -34.83 27.44 -0.02
CA LEU A 124 -36.13 27.93 -0.48
C LEU A 124 -36.75 28.90 0.53
N ARG A 125 -36.71 28.59 1.84
CA ARG A 125 -37.23 29.49 2.89
C ARG A 125 -36.47 30.80 2.96
N THR A 126 -35.15 30.81 2.75
CA THR A 126 -34.39 32.05 2.67
C THR A 126 -34.77 32.87 1.44
N GLU A 127 -34.98 32.21 0.31
CA GLU A 127 -35.36 32.90 -0.92
C GLU A 127 -36.77 33.49 -0.85
N CYS A 128 -37.74 32.76 -0.29
CA CYS A 128 -39.07 33.30 -0.01
C CYS A 128 -38.99 34.56 0.84
N ARG A 129 -38.18 34.57 1.92
CA ARG A 129 -37.99 35.77 2.76
C ARG A 129 -37.31 36.92 2.02
N ASN A 130 -36.38 36.64 1.11
CA ASN A 130 -35.74 37.67 0.29
C ASN A 130 -36.75 38.30 -0.68
N LEU A 131 -37.58 37.47 -1.32
CA LEU A 131 -38.64 37.92 -2.21
C LEU A 131 -39.71 38.74 -1.47
N GLU A 132 -40.14 38.29 -0.28
CA GLU A 132 -41.06 39.04 0.58
C GLU A 132 -40.51 40.42 0.94
N LYS A 133 -39.22 40.50 1.33
CA LYS A 133 -38.55 41.80 1.56
C LYS A 133 -38.50 42.65 0.29
N GLY A 134 -38.24 42.04 -0.86
CA GLY A 134 -38.25 42.72 -2.16
C GLY A 134 -39.61 43.32 -2.47
N ILE A 135 -40.70 42.57 -2.24
CA ILE A 135 -42.08 43.04 -2.41
C ILE A 135 -42.35 44.23 -1.49
N LEU A 136 -42.05 44.11 -0.20
CA LEU A 136 -42.25 45.20 0.77
C LEU A 136 -41.47 46.46 0.38
N PHE A 137 -40.24 46.30 -0.10
CA PHE A 137 -39.42 47.41 -0.55
C PHE A 137 -40.03 48.10 -1.78
N GLN A 138 -40.50 47.34 -2.78
CA GLN A 138 -41.15 47.95 -3.95
C GLN A 138 -42.48 48.61 -3.58
N GLN A 139 -43.27 48.02 -2.70
CA GLN A 139 -44.50 48.64 -2.18
C GLN A 139 -44.21 49.98 -1.47
N GLY A 140 -43.16 50.02 -0.63
CA GLY A 140 -42.72 51.26 0.01
C GLY A 140 -42.25 52.32 -1.00
N ARG A 141 -41.58 51.91 -2.08
CA ARG A 141 -41.20 52.82 -3.17
C ARG A 141 -42.39 53.36 -3.93
N VAL A 142 -43.38 52.52 -4.25
CA VAL A 142 -44.62 52.94 -4.92
C VAL A 142 -45.34 53.96 -4.06
N ARG A 143 -45.53 53.67 -2.77
CA ARG A 143 -46.15 54.62 -1.83
C ARG A 143 -45.41 55.95 -1.76
N ALA A 144 -44.08 55.93 -1.63
CA ALA A 144 -43.29 57.15 -1.60
C ALA A 144 -43.43 57.99 -2.89
N LEU A 145 -43.58 57.34 -4.05
CA LEU A 145 -43.82 58.02 -5.32
C LEU A 145 -45.24 58.56 -5.44
N GLU A 146 -46.24 57.83 -4.92
CA GLU A 146 -47.62 58.29 -4.82
C GLU A 146 -47.72 59.54 -3.93
N ASP A 147 -47.07 59.54 -2.77
CA ASP A 147 -47.01 60.69 -1.86
C ASP A 147 -46.34 61.92 -2.52
N GLU A 148 -45.25 61.71 -3.29
CA GLU A 148 -44.58 62.75 -4.07
C GLU A 148 -45.45 63.29 -5.21
N LEU A 149 -46.31 62.45 -5.81
CA LEU A 149 -47.24 62.86 -6.85
C LEU A 149 -48.39 63.70 -6.29
N GLU A 150 -48.90 63.35 -5.10
CA GLU A 150 -49.95 64.10 -4.40
C GLU A 150 -49.47 65.48 -3.92
N THR A 151 -48.21 65.57 -3.48
CA THR A 151 -47.59 66.84 -3.07
C THR A 151 -46.21 67.01 -3.70
N PRO A 152 -46.12 67.58 -4.92
CA PRO A 152 -44.83 67.78 -5.57
C PRO A 152 -44.00 68.80 -4.78
N MET A 153 -43.12 68.28 -3.92
CA MET A 153 -42.16 69.06 -3.18
C MET A 153 -41.11 69.55 -4.17
N ASN A 154 -41.23 70.80 -4.60
CA ASN A 154 -40.30 71.48 -5.52
C ASN A 154 -38.98 71.86 -4.82
N ILE A 155 -38.39 70.93 -4.08
CA ILE A 155 -37.08 71.05 -3.46
C ILE A 155 -36.21 69.96 -4.07
N HIS A 156 -35.12 70.35 -4.73
CA HIS A 156 -34.17 69.41 -5.30
C HIS A 156 -33.71 68.41 -4.22
N ARG A 157 -33.88 67.09 -4.46
CA ARG A 157 -33.65 66.02 -3.48
C ARG A 157 -32.32 66.13 -2.72
N TRP A 158 -31.25 66.57 -3.39
CA TRP A 158 -29.95 66.79 -2.76
C TRP A 158 -29.96 67.90 -1.69
N ARG A 159 -30.74 68.95 -1.90
CA ARG A 159 -30.85 70.10 -1.00
C ARG A 159 -31.74 69.79 0.20
N PHE A 160 -32.77 68.96 -0.01
CA PHE A 160 -33.55 68.40 1.09
C PHE A 160 -32.73 67.44 1.96
N LEU A 161 -31.92 66.57 1.33
CA LEU A 161 -31.03 65.65 2.05
C LEU A 161 -29.96 66.41 2.84
N GLU A 162 -29.41 67.49 2.26
CA GLU A 162 -28.47 68.39 2.93
C GLU A 162 -29.07 69.04 4.18
N ALA A 163 -30.35 69.42 4.13
CA ALA A 163 -31.06 70.02 5.25
C ALA A 163 -31.54 69.00 6.30
N SER A 164 -31.99 67.81 5.88
CA SER A 164 -32.51 66.77 6.79
C SER A 164 -31.42 65.91 7.43
N ASN A 165 -30.42 65.49 6.65
CA ASN A 165 -29.38 64.58 7.11
C ASN A 165 -28.04 64.79 6.34
N PRO A 166 -27.17 65.69 6.83
CA PRO A 166 -25.89 65.98 6.18
C PRO A 166 -24.90 64.81 6.24
N GLU A 167 -25.00 63.92 7.23
CA GLU A 167 -24.12 62.74 7.35
C GLU A 167 -24.37 61.75 6.22
N LEU A 168 -25.64 61.45 5.92
CA LEU A 168 -26.03 60.56 4.83
C LEU A 168 -25.60 61.11 3.47
N LEU A 169 -25.69 62.44 3.28
CA LEU A 169 -25.21 63.10 2.08
C LEU A 169 -23.69 62.93 1.90
N ASN A 170 -22.91 63.08 2.98
CA ASN A 170 -21.46 62.89 2.95
C ASN A 170 -21.08 61.43 2.65
N LEU A 171 -21.78 60.46 3.23
CA LEU A 171 -21.62 59.04 2.92
C LEU A 171 -21.91 58.74 1.44
N LEU A 172 -22.95 59.35 0.87
CA LEU A 172 -23.30 59.18 -0.54
C LEU A 172 -22.24 59.78 -1.47
N LYS A 173 -21.75 60.99 -1.15
CA LYS A 173 -20.64 61.64 -1.88
C LYS A 173 -19.37 60.78 -1.82
N MET A 174 -19.00 60.29 -0.65
CA MET A 174 -17.83 59.42 -0.46
C MET A 174 -17.99 58.11 -1.23
N THR A 175 -19.18 57.50 -1.19
CA THR A 175 -19.50 56.30 -2.00
C THR A 175 -19.32 56.57 -3.48
N GLN A 176 -19.80 57.70 -3.98
CA GLN A 176 -19.68 58.09 -5.38
C GLN A 176 -18.23 58.32 -5.80
N GLU A 177 -17.44 59.02 -4.98
CA GLU A 177 -16.02 59.22 -5.24
C GLU A 177 -15.24 57.91 -5.27
N LEU A 178 -15.49 57.03 -4.30
CA LEU A 178 -14.86 55.72 -4.25
C LEU A 178 -15.22 54.88 -5.48
N ARG A 179 -16.49 54.92 -5.92
CA ARG A 179 -16.93 54.26 -7.14
C ARG A 179 -16.21 54.80 -8.38
N ASN A 180 -16.06 56.11 -8.50
CA ASN A 180 -15.33 56.73 -9.61
C ASN A 180 -13.85 56.34 -9.59
N LYS A 181 -13.19 56.37 -8.43
CA LYS A 181 -11.80 55.93 -8.26
C LYS A 181 -11.64 54.45 -8.63
N LEU A 182 -12.58 53.60 -8.23
CA LEU A 182 -12.57 52.18 -8.57
C LEU A 182 -12.73 51.97 -10.08
N MET A 183 -13.64 52.70 -10.73
CA MET A 183 -13.86 52.63 -12.18
C MET A 183 -12.59 53.05 -12.95
N GLU A 184 -11.91 54.11 -12.51
CA GLU A 184 -10.63 54.53 -13.10
C GLU A 184 -9.55 53.44 -12.95
N ARG A 185 -9.47 52.80 -11.77
CA ARG A 185 -8.52 51.69 -11.53
C ARG A 185 -8.82 50.47 -12.38
N LEU A 186 -10.10 50.11 -12.54
CA LEU A 186 -10.53 49.02 -13.41
C LEU A 186 -10.16 49.30 -14.87
N TYR A 187 -10.43 50.51 -15.35
CA TYR A 187 -10.03 50.94 -16.70
C TYR A 187 -8.51 50.88 -16.90
N ARG A 188 -7.73 51.32 -15.90
CA ARG A 188 -6.26 51.23 -15.93
C ARG A 188 -5.78 49.77 -16.02
N ILE A 189 -6.38 48.88 -15.24
CA ILE A 189 -6.05 47.45 -15.27
C ILE A 189 -6.35 46.87 -16.65
N ASP A 190 -7.51 47.20 -17.23
CA ASP A 190 -7.89 46.72 -18.55
C ASP A 190 -6.93 47.20 -19.65
N LYS A 191 -6.59 48.49 -19.65
CA LYS A 191 -5.58 49.05 -20.55
C LYS A 191 -4.22 48.34 -20.41
N LEU A 192 -3.79 48.05 -19.19
CA LEU A 192 -2.54 47.32 -18.93
C LEU A 192 -2.60 45.87 -19.41
N LYS A 193 -3.76 45.20 -19.37
CA LYS A 193 -3.93 43.84 -19.92
C LYS A 193 -3.78 43.85 -21.45
N VAL A 194 -4.39 44.82 -22.13
CA VAL A 194 -4.26 44.98 -23.58
C VAL A 194 -2.80 45.20 -23.98
N LEU A 195 -2.12 46.17 -23.35
CA LEU A 195 -0.70 46.44 -23.62
C LEU A 195 0.21 45.23 -23.35
N ARG A 196 -0.11 44.44 -22.32
CA ARG A 196 0.63 43.21 -22.00
C ARG A 196 0.49 42.18 -23.12
N GLU A 197 -0.72 42.00 -23.66
CA GLU A 197 -0.98 41.04 -24.73
C GLU A 197 -0.32 41.48 -26.05
N GLU A 198 -0.34 42.77 -26.37
CA GLU A 198 0.37 43.33 -27.52
C GLU A 198 1.89 43.10 -27.40
N ARG A 199 2.47 43.39 -26.22
CA ARG A 199 3.89 43.15 -25.95
C ARG A 199 4.24 41.67 -26.05
N ARG A 200 3.37 40.77 -25.57
CA ARG A 200 3.57 39.31 -25.67
C ARG A 200 3.59 38.86 -27.13
N LYS A 201 2.67 39.36 -27.95
CA LYS A 201 2.65 39.07 -29.40
C LYS A 201 3.92 39.56 -30.10
N LEU A 202 4.39 40.76 -29.74
CA LEU A 202 5.61 41.33 -30.30
C LEU A 202 6.84 40.51 -29.90
N LEU A 203 6.94 40.11 -28.63
CA LEU A 203 8.00 39.22 -28.13
C LEU A 203 8.05 37.91 -28.93
N VAL A 204 6.91 37.26 -29.17
CA VAL A 204 6.86 36.02 -29.97
C VAL A 204 7.31 36.26 -31.41
N ARG A 205 6.96 37.40 -32.03
CA ARG A 205 7.43 37.73 -33.38
C ARG A 205 8.95 37.90 -33.42
N GLU A 206 9.52 38.64 -32.48
CA GLU A 206 10.97 38.84 -32.41
C GLU A 206 11.70 37.54 -32.09
N GLN A 207 11.18 36.71 -31.17
CA GLN A 207 11.73 35.37 -30.91
C GLN A 207 11.71 34.48 -32.15
N ARG A 208 10.69 34.57 -33.01
CA ARG A 208 10.66 33.84 -34.29
C ARG A 208 11.71 34.36 -35.27
N LYS A 209 11.93 35.68 -35.36
CA LYS A 209 12.99 36.24 -36.21
C LYS A 209 14.37 35.79 -35.73
N VAL A 210 14.64 35.91 -34.44
CA VAL A 210 15.88 35.45 -33.83
C VAL A 210 16.04 33.94 -33.94
N GLY A 211 14.97 33.17 -33.80
CA GLY A 211 15.01 31.71 -33.99
C GLY A 211 15.19 31.29 -35.45
N SER A 212 14.83 32.15 -36.41
CA SER A 212 15.04 31.93 -37.84
C SER A 212 16.41 32.40 -38.32
N GLN A 213 17.03 33.37 -37.63
CA GLN A 213 18.42 33.74 -37.81
C GLN A 213 19.26 32.74 -37.01
N THR A 214 19.66 31.66 -37.68
CA THR A 214 20.58 30.71 -37.08
C THR A 214 21.90 31.44 -36.80
N LYS A 215 22.53 31.18 -35.64
CA LYS A 215 23.86 31.77 -35.33
C LYS A 215 24.87 31.53 -36.46
N ASP A 216 24.71 30.42 -37.15
CA ASP A 216 25.48 29.99 -38.31
C ASP A 216 25.44 30.99 -39.48
N ASP A 217 24.31 31.68 -39.70
CA ASP A 217 24.17 32.66 -40.78
C ASP A 217 25.01 33.92 -40.49
N GLY A 218 25.03 34.35 -39.22
CA GLY A 218 25.84 35.50 -38.79
C GLY A 218 27.34 35.18 -38.76
N ASP A 219 27.70 33.97 -38.34
CA ASP A 219 29.09 33.51 -38.33
C ASP A 219 29.64 33.38 -39.77
N GLU A 220 28.82 32.99 -40.73
CA GLU A 220 29.21 32.92 -42.15
C GLU A 220 29.34 34.30 -42.80
N GLU A 221 28.43 35.25 -42.51
CA GLU A 221 28.56 36.63 -42.98
C GLU A 221 29.84 37.30 -42.44
N ILE A 222 30.20 37.07 -41.17
CA ILE A 222 31.45 37.55 -40.58
C ILE A 222 32.65 36.96 -41.31
N ARG A 223 32.64 35.65 -41.56
CA ARG A 223 33.74 34.95 -42.27
C ARG A 223 33.98 35.54 -43.66
N ILE A 224 32.91 35.79 -44.42
CA ILE A 224 33.00 36.38 -45.77
C ILE A 224 33.55 37.82 -45.71
N LEU A 225 33.10 38.62 -44.74
CA LEU A 225 33.58 40.00 -44.58
C LEU A 225 35.05 40.05 -44.17
N GLU A 226 35.50 39.13 -43.30
CA GLU A 226 36.92 38.99 -42.94
C GLU A 226 37.78 38.67 -44.18
N GLU A 227 37.33 37.75 -45.04
CA GLU A 227 38.01 37.42 -46.29
C GLU A 227 38.08 38.62 -47.27
N GLN A 228 36.98 39.35 -47.41
CA GLN A 228 36.94 40.56 -48.25
C GLN A 228 37.86 41.67 -47.72
N LEU A 229 37.90 41.83 -46.39
CA LEU A 229 38.75 42.83 -45.74
C LEU A 229 40.23 42.48 -45.98
N GLU A 230 40.59 41.21 -45.87
CA GLU A 230 41.94 40.73 -46.16
C GLU A 230 42.34 41.03 -47.62
N MET A 231 41.44 40.77 -48.58
CA MET A 231 41.68 41.10 -49.99
C MET A 231 41.84 42.61 -50.22
N LYS A 232 41.00 43.44 -49.59
CA LYS A 232 41.07 44.89 -49.73
C LYS A 232 42.31 45.49 -49.09
N THR A 233 42.77 44.94 -47.95
CA THR A 233 44.07 45.33 -47.38
C THR A 233 45.23 45.00 -48.31
N LYS A 234 45.20 43.85 -49.00
CA LYS A 234 46.22 43.53 -50.02
C LYS A 234 46.19 44.52 -51.18
N GLN A 235 45.00 44.86 -51.70
CA GLN A 235 44.86 45.87 -52.76
C GLN A 235 45.34 47.27 -52.33
N LEU A 236 45.09 47.67 -51.08
CA LEU A 236 45.58 48.95 -50.57
C LEU A 236 47.11 48.94 -50.44
N GLN A 237 47.71 47.84 -49.99
CA GLN A 237 49.17 47.71 -49.97
C GLN A 237 49.76 47.83 -51.39
N GLU A 238 49.15 47.20 -52.39
CA GLU A 238 49.56 47.33 -53.78
C GLU A 238 49.47 48.79 -54.28
N ILE A 239 48.35 49.47 -54.01
CA ILE A 239 48.18 50.89 -54.40
C ILE A 239 49.14 51.81 -53.63
N GLU A 240 49.40 51.55 -52.34
CA GLU A 240 50.39 52.29 -51.57
C GLU A 240 51.79 52.13 -52.18
N THR A 241 52.15 50.93 -52.62
CA THR A 241 53.41 50.72 -53.36
C THR A 241 53.43 51.47 -54.70
N GLU A 242 52.34 51.45 -55.47
CA GLU A 242 52.26 52.18 -56.75
C GLU A 242 52.30 53.71 -56.56
N LEU A 243 51.66 54.23 -55.52
CA LEU A 243 51.69 55.66 -55.19
C LEU A 243 53.06 56.09 -54.66
N PHE A 244 53.71 55.25 -53.85
CA PHE A 244 55.09 55.47 -53.45
C PHE A 244 56.00 55.56 -54.68
N ASP A 245 55.90 54.60 -55.60
CA ASP A 245 56.65 54.59 -56.86
C ASP A 245 56.36 55.83 -57.73
N ARG A 246 55.10 56.26 -57.83
CA ARG A 246 54.73 57.49 -58.54
C ARG A 246 55.23 58.75 -57.86
N SER A 247 55.19 58.83 -56.53
CA SER A 247 55.69 59.98 -55.78
C SER A 247 57.20 60.13 -55.95
N SER A 248 57.95 59.02 -55.92
CA SER A 248 59.39 59.00 -56.23
C SER A 248 59.65 59.50 -57.65
N ASN A 249 58.86 59.05 -58.64
CA ASN A 249 58.96 59.54 -60.02
C ASN A 249 58.62 61.04 -60.18
N ILE A 250 57.67 61.59 -59.42
CA ILE A 250 57.32 63.02 -59.49
C ILE A 250 58.38 63.89 -58.82
N ASP A 251 58.99 63.42 -57.72
CA ASP A 251 60.10 64.11 -57.07
C ASP A 251 61.36 64.10 -57.94
N GLU A 252 61.54 63.08 -58.78
CA GLU A 252 62.56 63.06 -59.84
C GLU A 252 62.28 64.09 -60.95
N LEU A 253 61.01 64.34 -61.30
CA LEU A 253 60.62 65.29 -62.36
C LEU A 253 60.56 66.77 -61.92
N LYS A 254 60.67 67.05 -60.61
CA LYS A 254 60.69 68.41 -60.05
C LYS A 254 62.10 68.98 -59.79
N LYS A 255 63.15 68.22 -60.15
CA LYS A 255 64.56 68.68 -60.18
C LYS A 255 64.96 69.13 -61.58
#